data_AF-A0A535CBP6-F1
#
_entry.id   AF-A0A535CBP6-F1
#
_cell.length_a   1.000
_cell.length_b   1.000
_cell.length_c   1.000
_cell.angle_alpha   90.00
_cell.angle_beta   90.00
_cell.angle_gamma   90.00
#
_symmetry.space_group_name_H-M   'P 1'
#
loop_
_entity.id
_entity.type
_entity.pdbx_description
1 polymer ?
#
loop_
_entity_poly.entity_id
_entity_poly.type
_entity_poly.pdbx_seq_one_letter_code
_entity_poly.pdbx_strand_id
1 'polypeptide(L)'
;MITQCPHRSRWRTVATIQVVLVFVSLVGSDASAAADTSPQPVLNSWDVVVYGATPAGITSAIAAAREKLRVALLEPTDRIGGMMSSGLGVSDVGSRDAIGGLALEFFRRMGLAYHLPGRAAAWNVTPGAAQRTFLGMLAEARVSVFTGERLRESGGVLVRDHRVTSLTTERGTTFAASVFIDASYEGDLMAQAGVSFVVGREASSRYGESLAGVRPPEPVVPAIHATTLSGSLAPGVDGQAVGAIGSSDHWIQPYTFRLCVTKDPANRVPFFKPSAYDPARYLLLQRRLDALVHLGRTPTLARVVTITPLRDGKADLNGGGGLSTDLLGGSQGYPTDSYAQRQAIWLAHYRYEAGLLYYLTTDPEVPATGRRSCTSARRGGWSPTSCSPNGTSPAMSVSRMPSVWPPNTSRRTRFDSSRVRAQACTSREPSWFASQARMTFPTASWFHAGPRSSTCSIR
;
A
#
# COMPACT_ATOMS: atom_id res chain seq x y z
N MET A 1 76.44 71.37 -8.57
CA MET A 1 75.52 71.31 -9.73
C MET A 1 74.26 72.09 -9.40
N ILE A 2 74.20 73.32 -9.93
CA ILE A 2 73.06 74.20 -10.29
C ILE A 2 71.69 73.77 -9.69
N THR A 3 71.31 74.31 -8.51
CA THR A 3 70.32 75.40 -8.22
C THR A 3 68.87 75.02 -8.57
N GLN A 4 67.80 75.18 -7.76
CA GLN A 4 67.33 76.25 -6.86
C GLN A 4 66.38 75.61 -5.81
N CYS A 5 66.37 75.91 -4.50
CA CYS A 5 66.07 77.15 -3.74
C CYS A 5 64.59 77.63 -3.81
N PRO A 6 64.03 78.29 -2.76
CA PRO A 6 63.25 77.60 -1.72
C PRO A 6 61.98 78.38 -1.26
N HIS A 7 61.41 77.89 -0.15
CA HIS A 7 60.79 78.64 0.94
C HIS A 7 59.26 78.87 0.99
N ARG A 8 58.70 78.33 2.07
CA ARG A 8 57.35 78.50 2.61
C ARG A 8 57.25 79.77 3.47
N SER A 9 56.11 80.45 3.38
CA SER A 9 55.48 81.36 4.36
C SER A 9 54.42 82.19 3.61
N ARG A 10 53.23 82.60 4.07
CA ARG A 10 52.33 82.32 5.20
C ARG A 10 51.00 83.05 4.82
N TRP A 11 49.86 82.39 5.03
CA TRP A 11 48.58 82.89 5.58
C TRP A 11 47.72 84.00 4.91
N ARG A 12 46.39 83.75 5.02
CA ARG A 12 45.18 84.62 4.85
C ARG A 12 44.75 84.82 3.38
N THR A 13 43.48 84.83 2.98
CA THR A 13 42.29 85.41 3.63
C THR A 13 40.99 85.00 2.90
N VAL A 14 39.90 84.90 3.67
CA VAL A 14 38.48 85.22 3.37
C VAL A 14 37.63 84.34 2.42
N ALA A 15 36.54 83.86 3.03
CA ALA A 15 35.41 83.17 2.45
C ALA A 15 34.36 84.15 1.93
N THR A 16 33.67 83.76 0.85
CA THR A 16 32.38 84.35 0.45
C THR A 16 31.43 83.20 0.13
N ILE A 17 30.40 83.03 0.97
CA ILE A 17 29.31 82.07 0.83
C ILE A 17 28.18 82.77 0.07
N GLN A 18 27.75 82.22 -1.07
CA GLN A 18 26.49 82.59 -1.71
C GLN A 18 25.37 81.67 -1.22
N VAL A 19 24.34 82.26 -0.62
CA VAL A 19 23.09 81.58 -0.23
C VAL A 19 22.05 81.81 -1.33
N VAL A 20 21.56 80.72 -1.91
CA VAL A 20 20.46 80.70 -2.88
C VAL A 20 19.15 80.42 -2.13
N LEU A 21 18.14 81.25 -2.39
CA LEU A 21 16.78 81.16 -1.84
C LEU A 21 16.05 79.87 -2.28
N VAL A 22 15.47 79.16 -1.31
CA VAL A 22 14.56 78.03 -1.52
C VAL A 22 13.12 78.55 -1.57
N PHE A 23 12.44 78.31 -2.70
CA PHE A 23 10.99 78.46 -2.83
C PHE A 23 10.31 77.19 -2.30
N VAL A 24 9.43 77.35 -1.30
CA VAL A 24 8.54 76.30 -0.80
C VAL A 24 7.29 76.29 -1.68
N SER A 25 7.09 75.22 -2.43
CA SER A 25 5.83 74.91 -3.12
C SER A 25 5.08 73.83 -2.36
N LEU A 26 3.90 74.17 -1.86
CA LEU A 26 2.92 73.25 -1.28
C LEU A 26 2.41 72.29 -2.37
N VAL A 27 2.73 71.00 -2.24
CA VAL A 27 2.10 69.93 -3.02
C VAL A 27 1.13 69.18 -2.11
N GLY A 28 -0.13 69.14 -2.54
CA GLY A 28 -1.23 68.51 -1.84
C GLY A 28 -1.02 67.02 -1.60
N SER A 29 -1.56 66.56 -0.48
CA SER A 29 -1.59 65.16 -0.09
C SER A 29 -2.53 64.39 -1.01
N ASP A 30 -1.96 63.68 -1.99
CA ASP A 30 -2.65 62.56 -2.62
C ASP A 30 -2.78 61.44 -1.59
N ALA A 31 -3.98 61.28 -1.07
CA ALA A 31 -4.37 60.11 -0.31
C ALA A 31 -4.25 58.89 -1.23
N SER A 32 -3.11 58.21 -1.14
CA SER A 32 -2.91 56.89 -1.72
C SER A 32 -3.98 55.97 -1.12
N ALA A 33 -4.99 55.64 -1.93
CA ALA A 33 -5.94 54.60 -1.61
C ALA A 33 -5.13 53.32 -1.35
N ALA A 34 -5.04 52.95 -0.07
CA ALA A 34 -4.46 51.68 0.33
C ALA A 34 -5.20 50.59 -0.46
N ALA A 35 -4.47 49.93 -1.36
CA ALA A 35 -4.97 48.74 -2.03
C ALA A 35 -5.38 47.76 -0.93
N ASP A 36 -6.68 47.48 -0.87
CA ASP A 36 -7.25 46.46 -0.02
C ASP A 36 -6.56 45.13 -0.34
N THR A 37 -5.63 44.74 0.51
CA THR A 37 -4.87 43.48 0.44
C THR A 37 -5.63 42.37 1.17
N SER A 38 -6.96 42.44 1.18
CA SER A 38 -7.78 41.31 1.56
C SER A 38 -7.40 40.11 0.68
N PRO A 39 -7.02 38.96 1.27
CA PRO A 39 -6.63 37.79 0.50
C PRO A 39 -7.81 37.39 -0.37
N GLN A 40 -7.64 37.52 -1.69
CA GLN A 40 -8.58 36.98 -2.67
C GLN A 40 -8.83 35.52 -2.31
N PRO A 41 -10.10 35.07 -2.23
CA PRO A 41 -10.39 33.68 -1.92
C PRO A 41 -9.69 32.84 -2.96
N VAL A 42 -8.74 32.01 -2.53
CA VAL A 42 -8.13 31.00 -3.39
C VAL A 42 -9.31 30.17 -3.88
N LEU A 43 -9.69 30.32 -5.14
CA LEU A 43 -10.71 29.46 -5.74
C LEU A 43 -10.17 28.04 -5.63
N ASN A 44 -10.70 27.28 -4.66
CA ASN A 44 -10.34 25.89 -4.48
C ASN A 44 -10.61 25.18 -5.80
N SER A 45 -9.56 24.62 -6.40
CA SER A 45 -9.66 23.90 -7.67
C SER A 45 -10.35 22.54 -7.52
N TRP A 46 -10.55 22.09 -6.27
CA TRP A 46 -11.19 20.84 -5.90
C TRP A 46 -12.11 21.04 -4.71
N ASP A 47 -13.18 20.26 -4.63
CA ASP A 47 -14.01 20.19 -3.43
C ASP A 47 -13.38 19.21 -2.42
N VAL A 48 -12.88 18.08 -2.93
CA VAL A 48 -12.27 17.00 -2.14
C VAL A 48 -10.94 16.57 -2.75
N VAL A 49 -9.91 16.50 -1.92
CA VAL A 49 -8.64 15.83 -2.25
C VAL A 49 -8.53 14.56 -1.41
N VAL A 50 -8.33 13.43 -2.08
CA VAL A 50 -8.10 12.13 -1.44
C VAL A 50 -6.66 11.72 -1.71
N TYR A 51 -5.89 11.46 -0.66
CA TYR A 51 -4.50 11.00 -0.75
C TYR A 51 -4.41 9.50 -0.49
N GLY A 52 -3.95 8.73 -1.48
CA GLY A 52 -3.87 7.27 -1.48
C GLY A 52 -5.00 6.64 -2.28
N ALA A 53 -4.67 5.97 -3.40
CA ALA A 53 -5.64 5.22 -4.21
C ALA A 53 -5.74 3.76 -3.74
N THR A 54 -5.89 3.58 -2.43
CA THR A 54 -6.28 2.31 -1.80
C THR A 54 -7.77 2.05 -2.01
N PRO A 55 -8.32 0.85 -1.70
CA PRO A 55 -9.76 0.63 -1.75
C PRO A 55 -10.57 1.66 -0.94
N ALA A 56 -10.05 2.12 0.22
CA ALA A 56 -10.67 3.18 1.00
C ALA A 56 -10.68 4.52 0.25
N GLY A 57 -9.55 4.94 -0.32
CA GLY A 57 -9.47 6.20 -1.06
C GLY A 57 -10.30 6.20 -2.33
N ILE A 58 -10.31 5.07 -3.05
CA ILE A 58 -11.12 4.89 -4.26
C ILE A 58 -12.61 4.97 -3.95
N THR A 59 -13.06 4.30 -2.89
CA THR A 59 -14.48 4.32 -2.52
C THR A 59 -14.91 5.69 -2.01
N SER A 60 -14.09 6.37 -1.20
CA SER A 60 -14.32 7.77 -0.80
C SER A 60 -14.41 8.72 -1.99
N ALA A 61 -13.49 8.60 -2.96
CA ALA A 61 -13.49 9.44 -4.16
C ALA A 61 -14.72 9.21 -5.04
N ILE A 62 -15.13 7.95 -5.22
CA ILE A 62 -16.34 7.59 -5.97
C ILE A 62 -17.59 8.14 -5.26
N ALA A 63 -17.68 7.99 -3.94
CA ALA A 63 -18.80 8.50 -3.16
C ALA A 63 -18.95 10.02 -3.34
N ALA A 64 -17.86 10.78 -3.12
CA ALA A 64 -17.86 12.23 -3.29
C ALA A 64 -18.20 12.66 -4.73
N ALA A 65 -17.65 11.98 -5.74
CA ALA A 65 -17.93 12.32 -7.14
C ALA A 65 -19.38 12.00 -7.56
N ARG A 66 -19.99 10.95 -6.99
CA ARG A 66 -21.41 10.63 -7.22
C ARG A 66 -22.33 11.73 -6.66
N GLU A 67 -21.92 12.38 -5.57
CA GLU A 67 -22.53 13.59 -5.01
C GLU A 67 -22.16 14.90 -5.74
N LYS A 68 -21.61 14.79 -6.96
CA LYS A 68 -21.28 15.92 -7.85
C LYS A 68 -20.14 16.83 -7.38
N LEU A 69 -19.35 16.37 -6.42
CA LEU A 69 -18.14 17.09 -5.99
C LEU A 69 -16.99 16.89 -7.00
N ARG A 70 -16.14 17.91 -7.15
CA ARG A 70 -14.89 17.84 -7.90
C ARG A 70 -13.83 17.17 -7.05
N VAL A 71 -13.44 15.95 -7.43
CA VAL A 71 -12.52 15.12 -6.65
C VAL A 71 -11.18 14.96 -7.36
N ALA A 72 -10.09 15.25 -6.65
CA ALA A 72 -8.75 14.79 -7.01
C ALA A 72 -8.36 13.60 -6.14
N LEU A 73 -8.07 12.45 -6.76
CA LEU A 73 -7.51 11.27 -6.11
C LEU A 73 -6.02 11.17 -6.44
N LEU A 74 -5.17 11.32 -5.44
CA LEU A 74 -3.71 11.30 -5.57
C LEU A 74 -3.18 9.92 -5.20
N GLU A 75 -2.32 9.35 -6.03
CA GLU A 75 -1.64 8.08 -5.78
C GLU A 75 -0.12 8.30 -5.84
N PRO A 76 0.62 8.00 -4.75
CA PRO A 76 2.08 8.16 -4.73
C PRO A 76 2.81 7.36 -5.82
N THR A 77 2.25 6.23 -6.23
CA THR A 77 2.85 5.31 -7.21
C THR A 77 2.13 5.37 -8.57
N ASP A 78 2.42 4.41 -9.46
CA ASP A 78 1.64 4.15 -10.68
C ASP A 78 0.53 3.10 -10.47
N ARG A 79 0.31 2.64 -9.22
CA ARG A 79 -0.49 1.45 -8.91
C ARG A 79 -1.75 1.76 -8.10
N ILE A 80 -2.86 1.86 -8.82
CA ILE A 80 -4.20 2.04 -8.25
C ILE A 80 -4.76 0.74 -7.65
N GLY A 81 -5.37 0.83 -6.46
CA GLY A 81 -6.11 -0.23 -5.78
C GLY A 81 -5.38 -0.89 -4.61
N GLY A 82 -4.26 -0.31 -4.17
CA GLY A 82 -3.52 -0.76 -2.99
C GLY A 82 -3.17 -2.24 -3.00
N MET A 83 -3.25 -2.90 -1.84
CA MET A 83 -2.87 -4.31 -1.70
C MET A 83 -3.67 -5.25 -2.62
N MET A 84 -4.96 -4.99 -2.85
CA MET A 84 -5.82 -5.85 -3.69
C MET A 84 -5.39 -5.88 -5.16
N SER A 85 -4.81 -4.77 -5.65
CA SER A 85 -4.22 -4.68 -6.98
C SER A 85 -2.74 -5.05 -7.03
N SER A 86 -2.10 -5.28 -5.88
CA SER A 86 -0.65 -5.44 -5.76
C SER A 86 -0.19 -6.80 -5.24
N GLY A 87 -1.12 -7.70 -4.93
CA GLY A 87 -0.79 -9.10 -4.62
C GLY A 87 -1.73 -9.81 -3.66
N LEU A 88 -2.49 -9.07 -2.85
CA LEU A 88 -3.48 -9.64 -1.94
C LEU A 88 -4.71 -10.08 -2.75
N GLY A 89 -4.82 -11.39 -2.97
CA GLY A 89 -5.91 -12.00 -3.72
C GLY A 89 -6.96 -12.69 -2.86
N VAL A 90 -6.65 -13.03 -1.62
CA VAL A 90 -7.60 -13.60 -0.66
C VAL A 90 -8.10 -12.51 0.27
N SER A 91 -9.42 -12.33 0.36
CA SER A 91 -10.04 -11.37 1.28
C SER A 91 -10.58 -12.08 2.52
N ASP A 92 -10.25 -11.55 3.70
CA ASP A 92 -10.74 -12.04 4.99
C ASP A 92 -12.17 -11.54 5.25
N VAL A 93 -13.12 -12.13 4.54
CA VAL A 93 -14.51 -11.67 4.46
C VAL A 93 -15.28 -11.80 5.77
N GLY A 94 -14.95 -12.78 6.61
CA GLY A 94 -15.72 -13.07 7.83
C GLY A 94 -17.22 -13.23 7.52
N SER A 95 -18.05 -12.35 8.11
CA SER A 95 -19.47 -12.25 7.79
C SER A 95 -19.72 -11.44 6.52
N ARG A 96 -20.17 -12.12 5.46
CA ARG A 96 -20.54 -11.48 4.18
C ARG A 96 -21.65 -10.44 4.32
N ASP A 97 -22.56 -10.64 5.28
CA ASP A 97 -23.70 -9.76 5.50
C ASP A 97 -23.29 -8.39 6.03
N ALA A 98 -22.08 -8.28 6.61
CA ALA A 98 -21.49 -7.01 7.03
C ALA A 98 -20.92 -6.19 5.85
N ILE A 99 -20.78 -6.78 4.66
CA ILE A 99 -20.15 -6.13 3.50
C ILE A 99 -21.22 -5.54 2.59
N GLY A 100 -21.36 -4.21 2.62
CA GLY A 100 -22.31 -3.45 1.81
C GLY A 100 -21.67 -2.36 0.95
N GLY A 101 -22.51 -1.43 0.48
CA GLY A 101 -22.08 -0.21 -0.21
C GLY A 101 -21.15 -0.43 -1.41
N LEU A 102 -20.18 0.48 -1.57
CA LEU A 102 -19.21 0.44 -2.67
C LEU A 102 -18.26 -0.77 -2.59
N ALA A 103 -18.03 -1.34 -1.40
CA ALA A 103 -17.23 -2.55 -1.25
C ALA A 103 -17.96 -3.76 -1.87
N LEU A 104 -19.25 -3.94 -1.58
CA LEU A 104 -20.06 -4.98 -2.20
C LEU A 104 -20.22 -4.75 -3.71
N GLU A 105 -20.33 -3.49 -4.13
CA GLU A 105 -20.34 -3.13 -5.56
C GLU A 105 -19.07 -3.60 -6.26
N PHE A 106 -17.88 -3.35 -5.68
CA PHE A 106 -16.61 -3.85 -6.20
C PHE A 106 -16.61 -5.37 -6.32
N PHE A 107 -16.97 -6.12 -5.27
CA PHE A 107 -16.95 -7.58 -5.32
C PHE A 107 -17.99 -8.18 -6.30
N ARG A 108 -19.13 -7.52 -6.51
CA ARG A 108 -20.09 -7.89 -7.57
C ARG A 108 -19.54 -7.62 -8.96
N ARG A 109 -18.85 -6.49 -9.16
CA ARG A 109 -18.15 -6.20 -10.43
C ARG A 109 -17.01 -7.20 -10.68
N MET A 110 -16.30 -7.64 -9.65
CA MET A 110 -15.34 -8.75 -9.75
C MET A 110 -16.04 -10.06 -10.15
N GLY A 111 -17.23 -10.34 -9.61
CA GLY A 111 -18.04 -11.47 -10.03
C GLY A 111 -18.39 -11.43 -11.52
N LEU A 112 -18.79 -10.25 -12.03
CA LEU A 112 -19.03 -10.03 -13.45
C LEU A 112 -17.76 -10.22 -14.28
N ALA A 113 -16.63 -9.65 -13.84
CA ALA A 113 -15.33 -9.79 -14.51
C ALA A 113 -14.85 -11.26 -14.59
N TYR A 114 -15.37 -12.12 -13.72
CA TYR A 114 -15.10 -13.55 -13.70
C TYR A 114 -16.23 -14.41 -14.25
N HIS A 115 -17.23 -13.79 -14.89
CA HIS A 115 -18.39 -14.47 -15.48
C HIS A 115 -19.12 -15.38 -14.47
N LEU A 116 -19.22 -14.95 -13.21
CA LEU A 116 -20.05 -15.62 -12.23
C LEU A 116 -21.54 -15.49 -12.59
N PRO A 117 -22.36 -16.53 -12.36
CA PRO A 117 -23.77 -16.48 -12.68
C PRO A 117 -24.51 -15.42 -11.84
N GLY A 118 -25.46 -14.74 -12.47
CA GLY A 118 -26.29 -13.73 -11.82
C GLY A 118 -25.51 -12.52 -11.33
N ARG A 119 -25.82 -12.05 -10.10
CA ARG A 119 -25.15 -10.92 -9.43
C ARG A 119 -24.24 -11.39 -8.28
N ALA A 120 -23.65 -12.58 -8.41
CA ALA A 120 -22.79 -13.15 -7.38
C ALA A 120 -21.52 -12.32 -7.19
N ALA A 121 -21.09 -12.15 -5.95
CA ALA A 121 -19.84 -11.49 -5.60
C ALA A 121 -18.66 -12.47 -5.68
N ALA A 122 -17.52 -12.01 -6.20
CA ALA A 122 -16.26 -12.75 -6.13
C ALA A 122 -15.37 -12.18 -5.04
N TRP A 123 -15.22 -12.92 -3.95
CA TRP A 123 -14.49 -12.48 -2.75
C TRP A 123 -12.97 -12.60 -2.84
N ASN A 124 -12.49 -13.51 -3.69
CA ASN A 124 -11.08 -13.63 -4.01
C ASN A 124 -10.83 -13.02 -5.39
N VAL A 125 -9.75 -12.25 -5.51
CA VAL A 125 -9.45 -11.43 -6.67
C VAL A 125 -8.04 -11.69 -7.17
N THR A 126 -7.85 -11.49 -8.47
CA THR A 126 -6.53 -11.48 -9.11
C THR A 126 -6.12 -10.01 -9.28
N PRO A 127 -4.86 -9.65 -8.98
CA PRO A 127 -4.44 -8.25 -8.90
C PRO A 127 -4.78 -7.41 -10.14
N GLY A 128 -4.54 -7.96 -11.34
CA GLY A 128 -4.86 -7.26 -12.58
C GLY A 128 -6.37 -7.06 -12.82
N ALA A 129 -7.21 -8.01 -12.39
CA ALA A 129 -8.66 -7.86 -12.50
C ALA A 129 -9.21 -6.86 -11.48
N ALA A 130 -8.66 -6.86 -10.26
CA ALA A 130 -8.97 -5.85 -9.24
C ALA A 130 -8.64 -4.44 -9.73
N GLN A 131 -7.41 -4.22 -10.24
CA GLN A 131 -6.98 -2.93 -10.75
C GLN A 131 -7.87 -2.42 -11.89
N ARG A 132 -8.18 -3.27 -12.88
CA ARG A 132 -9.07 -2.88 -13.99
C ARG A 132 -10.48 -2.54 -13.51
N THR A 133 -11.00 -3.27 -12.53
CA THR A 133 -12.31 -3.01 -11.95
C THR A 133 -12.34 -1.66 -11.23
N PHE A 134 -11.33 -1.38 -10.40
CA PHE A 134 -11.22 -0.08 -9.73
C PHE A 134 -11.08 1.08 -10.73
N LEU A 135 -10.24 0.94 -11.75
CA LEU A 135 -10.08 1.96 -12.80
C LEU A 135 -11.41 2.20 -13.53
N GLY A 136 -12.16 1.14 -13.84
CA GLY A 136 -13.48 1.26 -14.46
C GLY A 136 -14.48 2.00 -13.56
N MET A 137 -14.50 1.69 -12.26
CA MET A 137 -15.36 2.38 -11.28
C MET A 137 -15.01 3.87 -11.14
N LEU A 138 -13.72 4.21 -11.08
CA LEU A 138 -13.24 5.60 -11.03
C LEU A 138 -13.61 6.38 -12.30
N ALA A 139 -13.43 5.77 -13.47
CA ALA A 139 -13.77 6.37 -14.75
C ALA A 139 -15.28 6.61 -14.89
N GLU A 140 -16.11 5.65 -14.49
CA GLU A 140 -17.57 5.78 -14.47
C GLU A 140 -18.02 6.94 -13.57
N ALA A 141 -17.39 7.08 -12.41
CA ALA A 141 -17.65 8.18 -11.47
C ALA A 141 -17.02 9.52 -11.90
N ARG A 142 -16.20 9.54 -12.97
CA ARG A 142 -15.47 10.72 -13.47
C ARG A 142 -14.54 11.36 -12.43
N VAL A 143 -13.90 10.54 -11.59
CA VAL A 143 -12.88 10.99 -10.63
C VAL A 143 -11.60 11.40 -11.38
N SER A 144 -11.01 12.53 -11.01
CA SER A 144 -9.70 12.93 -11.56
C SER A 144 -8.58 12.24 -10.79
N VAL A 145 -7.86 11.32 -11.44
CA VAL A 145 -6.82 10.50 -10.81
C VAL A 145 -5.43 11.00 -11.20
N PHE A 146 -4.57 11.21 -10.21
CA PHE A 146 -3.20 11.68 -10.39
C PHE A 146 -2.21 10.68 -9.78
N THR A 147 -1.46 9.98 -10.63
CA THR A 147 -0.44 9.01 -10.22
C THR A 147 0.95 9.64 -10.14
N GLY A 148 1.83 9.10 -9.29
CA GLY A 148 3.16 9.64 -9.06
C GLY A 148 3.14 10.96 -8.27
N GLU A 149 2.07 11.22 -7.53
CA GLU A 149 1.87 12.41 -6.71
C GLU A 149 2.09 12.07 -5.23
N ARG A 150 3.34 11.75 -4.86
CA ARG A 150 3.72 11.50 -3.46
C ARG A 150 3.78 12.82 -2.69
N LEU A 151 3.19 12.86 -1.49
CA LEU A 151 3.24 14.00 -0.58
C LEU A 151 4.69 14.44 -0.37
N ARG A 152 4.95 15.74 -0.30
CA ARG A 152 6.27 16.23 0.09
C ARG A 152 6.55 15.80 1.54
N GLU A 153 7.70 15.17 1.76
CA GLU A 153 8.04 14.55 3.04
C GLU A 153 7.93 15.50 4.26
N SER A 154 8.29 16.76 4.09
CA SER A 154 8.15 17.79 5.13
C SER A 154 7.56 19.08 4.56
N GLY A 155 6.65 19.70 5.33
CA GLY A 155 5.95 20.92 4.92
C GLY A 155 5.08 20.73 3.67
N GLY A 156 4.63 19.51 3.40
CA GLY A 156 3.71 19.19 2.31
C GLY A 156 2.27 19.53 2.62
N VAL A 157 1.91 19.67 3.90
CA VAL A 157 0.55 19.98 4.34
C VAL A 157 0.52 21.36 4.97
N LEU A 158 -0.38 22.23 4.48
CA LEU A 158 -0.60 23.55 5.05
C LEU A 158 -1.87 23.55 5.90
N VAL A 159 -1.69 23.76 7.20
CA VAL A 159 -2.79 23.93 8.16
C VAL A 159 -2.92 25.40 8.54
N ARG A 160 -4.14 25.95 8.46
CA ARG A 160 -4.50 27.29 8.93
C ARG A 160 -5.78 27.19 9.75
N ASP A 161 -5.82 27.81 10.92
CA ASP A 161 -7.00 27.83 11.79
C ASP A 161 -7.63 26.43 11.99
N HIS A 162 -6.76 25.44 12.29
CA HIS A 162 -7.13 24.04 12.46
C HIS A 162 -7.77 23.36 11.23
N ARG A 163 -7.55 23.91 10.03
CA ARG A 163 -8.03 23.34 8.75
C ARG A 163 -6.87 23.08 7.81
N VAL A 164 -6.83 21.89 7.21
CA VAL A 164 -5.96 21.64 6.06
C VAL A 164 -6.48 22.48 4.89
N THR A 165 -5.59 23.27 4.28
CA THR A 165 -5.93 24.18 3.18
C THR A 165 -5.28 23.76 1.86
N SER A 166 -4.11 23.15 1.92
CA SER A 166 -3.44 22.62 0.74
C SER A 166 -2.53 21.44 1.04
N LEU A 167 -2.35 20.61 0.02
CA LEU A 167 -1.39 19.52 -0.07
C LEU A 167 -0.42 19.81 -1.22
N THR A 168 0.88 19.74 -0.97
CA THR A 168 1.94 19.89 -1.96
C THR A 168 2.76 18.61 -2.08
N THR A 169 2.97 18.16 -3.31
CA THR A 169 3.68 16.91 -3.61
C THR A 169 5.17 17.14 -3.85
N GLU A 170 5.96 16.07 -3.91
CA GLU A 170 7.39 16.14 -4.27
C GLU A 170 7.62 16.73 -5.67
N ARG A 171 6.61 16.67 -6.55
CA ARG A 171 6.66 17.26 -7.88
C ARG A 171 6.45 18.77 -7.89
N GLY A 172 6.12 19.36 -6.73
CA GLY A 172 5.77 20.76 -6.59
C GLY A 172 4.32 21.09 -6.93
N THR A 173 3.52 20.11 -7.37
CA THR A 173 2.09 20.28 -7.60
C THR A 173 1.40 20.58 -6.26
N THR A 174 0.56 21.61 -6.22
CA THR A 174 -0.22 21.97 -5.03
C THR A 174 -1.70 21.82 -5.31
N PHE A 175 -2.39 21.13 -4.40
CA PHE A 175 -3.82 20.84 -4.44
C PHE A 175 -4.49 21.57 -3.27
N ALA A 176 -5.39 22.50 -3.58
CA ALA A 176 -6.22 23.19 -2.60
C ALA A 176 -7.66 22.63 -2.67
N ALA A 177 -8.25 22.36 -1.51
CA ALA A 177 -9.59 21.78 -1.40
C ALA A 177 -10.27 22.18 -0.10
N SER A 178 -11.58 21.96 -0.04
CA SER A 178 -12.38 22.18 1.18
C SER A 178 -12.32 20.99 2.14
N VAL A 179 -12.09 19.78 1.61
CA VAL A 179 -11.98 18.54 2.38
C VAL A 179 -10.75 17.76 1.91
N PHE A 180 -10.01 17.21 2.88
CA PHE A 180 -8.88 16.32 2.65
C PHE A 180 -9.15 14.97 3.32
N ILE A 181 -8.87 13.88 2.61
CA ILE A 181 -9.00 12.51 3.11
C ILE A 181 -7.64 11.83 2.98
N ASP A 182 -7.04 11.45 4.10
CA ASP A 182 -5.91 10.52 4.08
C ASP A 182 -6.45 9.09 4.03
N ALA A 183 -6.22 8.43 2.90
CA ALA A 183 -6.55 7.03 2.67
C ALA A 183 -5.31 6.25 2.22
N SER A 184 -4.11 6.74 2.56
CA SER A 184 -2.88 5.97 2.48
C SER A 184 -2.84 4.92 3.59
N TYR A 185 -1.92 3.95 3.51
CA TYR A 185 -1.75 2.98 4.59
C TYR A 185 -0.90 3.56 5.73
N GLU A 186 -0.03 4.51 5.40
CA GLU A 186 0.96 5.09 6.31
C GLU A 186 0.42 6.29 7.10
N GLY A 187 -0.54 7.04 6.54
CA GLY A 187 -1.13 8.19 7.23
C GLY A 187 -0.29 9.47 7.20
N ASP A 188 0.56 9.66 6.19
CA ASP A 188 1.48 10.80 6.14
C ASP A 188 0.77 12.17 6.10
N LEU A 189 -0.38 12.26 5.43
CA LEU A 189 -1.15 13.49 5.35
C LEU A 189 -1.79 13.82 6.71
N MET A 190 -2.37 12.83 7.39
CA MET A 190 -2.91 13.05 8.74
C MET A 190 -1.80 13.42 9.74
N ALA A 191 -0.63 12.78 9.66
CA ALA A 191 0.50 13.04 10.54
C ALA A 191 1.05 14.47 10.32
N GLN A 192 1.27 14.88 9.07
CA GLN A 192 1.71 16.26 8.77
C GLN A 192 0.66 17.32 9.09
N ALA A 193 -0.63 16.96 9.14
CA ALA A 193 -1.69 17.84 9.60
C ALA A 193 -1.73 18.03 11.14
N GLY A 194 -0.89 17.31 11.89
CA GLY A 194 -0.82 17.38 13.34
C GLY A 194 -1.88 16.54 14.06
N VAL A 195 -2.50 15.57 13.37
CA VAL A 195 -3.42 14.61 13.99
C VAL A 195 -2.63 13.67 14.90
N SER A 196 -3.09 13.45 16.12
CA SER A 196 -2.46 12.50 17.05
C SER A 196 -2.71 11.05 16.63
N PHE A 197 -1.69 10.22 16.75
CA PHE A 197 -1.76 8.79 16.44
C PHE A 197 -0.86 7.98 17.38
N VAL A 198 -1.03 6.65 17.35
CA VAL A 198 -0.23 5.69 18.12
C VAL A 198 0.40 4.70 17.15
N VAL A 199 1.65 4.31 17.43
CA VAL A 199 2.36 3.23 16.73
C VAL A 199 2.77 2.19 17.76
N GLY A 200 2.57 0.92 17.42
CA GLY A 200 2.84 -0.21 18.29
C GLY A 200 1.57 -0.77 18.91
N ARG A 201 1.73 -1.51 20.01
CA ARG A 201 0.64 -2.21 20.68
C ARG A 201 0.22 -1.46 21.92
N GLU A 202 -1.06 -1.17 22.02
CA GLU A 202 -1.65 -0.53 23.20
C GLU A 202 -1.86 -1.54 24.34
N ALA A 203 -1.80 -1.05 25.59
CA ALA A 203 -2.03 -1.88 26.76
C ALA A 203 -3.52 -2.18 26.95
N SER A 204 -3.84 -3.35 27.48
CA SER A 204 -5.21 -3.73 27.87
C SER A 204 -5.87 -2.73 28.81
N SER A 205 -5.10 -2.13 29.72
CA SER A 205 -5.58 -1.13 30.68
C SER A 205 -5.92 0.23 30.07
N ARG A 206 -5.46 0.54 28.84
CA ARG A 206 -5.68 1.85 28.21
C ARG A 206 -7.15 2.09 27.87
N TYR A 207 -7.83 1.07 27.34
CA TYR A 207 -9.22 1.14 26.92
C TYR A 207 -10.11 0.01 27.49
N GLY A 208 -9.57 -0.83 28.36
CA GLY A 208 -10.31 -1.98 28.93
C GLY A 208 -10.49 -3.13 27.93
N GLU A 209 -9.63 -3.22 26.92
CA GLU A 209 -9.69 -4.28 25.89
C GLU A 209 -8.92 -5.53 26.36
N SER A 210 -9.66 -6.60 26.68
CA SER A 210 -9.10 -7.85 27.23
C SER A 210 -8.14 -8.59 26.28
N LEU A 211 -8.20 -8.29 24.97
CA LEU A 211 -7.34 -8.87 23.93
C LEU A 211 -6.18 -7.95 23.54
N ALA A 212 -6.13 -6.71 24.02
CA ALA A 212 -5.03 -5.81 23.77
C ALA A 212 -3.79 -6.15 24.62
N GLY A 213 -2.68 -5.51 24.29
CA GLY A 213 -1.38 -5.71 24.92
C GLY A 213 -0.69 -7.02 24.55
N VAL A 214 0.51 -7.21 25.11
CA VAL A 214 1.34 -8.39 24.86
C VAL A 214 0.57 -9.68 25.17
N ARG A 215 0.68 -10.67 24.29
CA ARG A 215 0.01 -11.97 24.41
C ARG A 215 1.02 -13.06 24.75
N PRO A 216 0.59 -14.19 25.34
CA PRO A 216 1.46 -15.34 25.53
C PRO A 216 2.15 -15.73 24.22
N PRO A 217 3.45 -16.07 24.23
CA PRO A 217 4.15 -16.46 23.03
C PRO A 217 3.59 -17.76 22.47
N GLU A 218 3.53 -17.87 21.14
CA GLU A 218 3.17 -19.10 20.47
C GLU A 218 4.35 -20.10 20.52
N PRO A 219 4.09 -21.39 20.80
CA PRO A 219 5.16 -22.39 20.81
C PRO A 219 5.68 -22.64 19.39
N VAL A 220 7.00 -22.64 19.23
CA VAL A 220 7.64 -23.04 17.98
C VAL A 220 7.65 -24.57 17.89
N VAL A 221 6.93 -25.13 16.91
CA VAL A 221 6.82 -26.58 16.72
C VAL A 221 7.25 -26.98 15.30
N PRO A 222 8.21 -27.93 15.15
CA PRO A 222 9.02 -28.55 16.21
C PRO A 222 9.99 -27.56 16.86
N ALA A 223 10.43 -27.85 18.09
CA ALA A 223 11.43 -27.04 18.78
C ALA A 223 12.74 -27.01 17.99
N ILE A 224 13.33 -25.82 17.86
CA ILE A 224 14.61 -25.59 17.16
C ILE A 224 15.52 -24.74 18.05
N HIS A 225 16.83 -24.94 17.92
CA HIS A 225 17.80 -24.12 18.65
C HIS A 225 17.81 -22.69 18.10
N ALA A 226 17.84 -21.71 19.00
CA ALA A 226 17.88 -20.29 18.67
C ALA A 226 19.32 -19.74 18.51
N THR A 227 20.34 -20.55 18.77
CA THR A 227 21.76 -20.15 18.73
C THR A 227 22.54 -20.84 17.62
N THR A 228 23.61 -20.21 17.13
CA THR A 228 24.62 -20.80 16.25
C THR A 228 25.46 -21.83 17.03
N LEU A 229 26.30 -22.59 16.32
CA LEU A 229 27.24 -23.53 16.95
C LEU A 229 28.27 -22.82 17.86
N SER A 230 28.57 -21.55 17.58
CA SER A 230 29.45 -20.73 18.42
C SER A 230 28.75 -20.16 19.67
N GLY A 231 27.47 -20.44 19.86
CA GLY A 231 26.68 -19.96 21.01
C GLY A 231 26.06 -18.56 20.83
N SER A 232 26.29 -17.88 19.71
CA SER A 232 25.66 -16.59 19.39
C SER A 232 24.19 -16.79 18.98
N LEU A 233 23.35 -15.75 19.04
CA LEU A 233 21.99 -15.84 18.50
C LEU A 233 22.00 -16.10 16.98
N ALA A 234 21.10 -16.97 16.51
CA ALA A 234 20.93 -17.22 15.09
C ALA A 234 20.34 -15.99 14.39
N PRO A 235 20.60 -15.79 13.08
CA PRO A 235 20.01 -14.68 12.33
C PRO A 235 18.49 -14.63 12.47
N GLY A 236 17.96 -13.46 12.79
CA GLY A 236 16.52 -13.22 12.99
C GLY A 236 15.98 -13.56 14.38
N VAL A 237 16.82 -14.04 15.31
CA VAL A 237 16.44 -14.19 16.72
C VAL A 237 16.71 -12.89 17.47
N ASP A 238 15.67 -12.35 18.10
CA ASP A 238 15.81 -11.32 19.13
C ASP A 238 15.89 -11.98 20.52
N GLY A 239 16.87 -11.55 21.32
CA GLY A 239 17.05 -11.99 22.70
C GLY A 239 16.31 -11.13 23.72
N GLN A 240 15.58 -10.10 23.28
CA GLN A 240 14.81 -9.23 24.17
C GLN A 240 13.67 -10.00 24.84
N ALA A 241 13.45 -9.70 26.12
CA ALA A 241 12.34 -10.25 26.87
C ALA A 241 11.01 -9.73 26.30
N VAL A 242 10.06 -10.64 26.13
CA VAL A 242 8.68 -10.29 25.82
C VAL A 242 8.09 -9.55 27.04
N GLY A 243 7.36 -8.45 26.79
CA GLY A 243 6.73 -7.66 27.85
C GLY A 243 5.71 -8.45 28.67
N ALA A 244 5.27 -7.89 29.80
CA ALA A 244 4.24 -8.52 30.63
C ALA A 244 2.92 -8.67 29.86
N ILE A 245 2.20 -9.77 30.06
CA ILE A 245 0.90 -10.00 29.38
C ILE A 245 -0.03 -8.80 29.64
N GLY A 246 -0.62 -8.28 28.57
CA GLY A 246 -1.52 -7.13 28.61
C GLY A 246 -0.83 -5.76 28.64
N SER A 247 0.51 -5.69 28.69
CA SER A 247 1.26 -4.43 28.59
C SER A 247 1.32 -3.90 27.16
N SER A 248 1.56 -2.60 27.00
CA SER A 248 1.89 -2.01 25.70
C SER A 248 3.33 -2.32 25.31
N ASP A 249 3.65 -2.21 24.02
CA ASP A 249 5.00 -2.11 23.50
C ASP A 249 5.04 -1.36 22.17
N HIS A 250 6.23 -1.18 21.61
CA HIS A 250 6.47 -0.46 20.36
C HIS A 250 6.50 -1.40 19.14
N TRP A 251 6.17 -2.69 19.29
CA TRP A 251 6.26 -3.65 18.19
C TRP A 251 5.03 -3.56 17.30
N ILE A 252 5.27 -3.43 16.00
CA ILE A 252 4.22 -3.50 14.98
C ILE A 252 4.18 -4.89 14.33
N GLN A 253 3.10 -5.16 13.60
CA GLN A 253 2.97 -6.38 12.81
C GLN A 253 4.11 -6.48 11.78
N PRO A 254 4.70 -7.67 11.57
CA PRO A 254 5.68 -7.85 10.51
C PRO A 254 5.03 -7.72 9.12
N TYR A 255 5.78 -7.19 8.17
CA TYR A 255 5.35 -7.00 6.79
C TYR A 255 5.94 -8.06 5.87
N THR A 256 5.26 -8.27 4.75
CA THR A 256 5.63 -9.22 3.70
C THR A 256 5.14 -8.67 2.35
N PHE A 257 5.74 -9.12 1.25
CA PHE A 257 5.11 -8.96 -0.05
C PHE A 257 4.06 -10.05 -0.23
N ARG A 258 2.83 -9.63 -0.54
CA ARG A 258 1.82 -10.58 -1.05
C ARG A 258 2.12 -10.87 -2.50
N LEU A 259 2.31 -12.15 -2.83
CA LEU A 259 2.68 -12.54 -4.19
C LEU A 259 1.53 -13.26 -4.88
N CYS A 260 1.15 -12.76 -6.06
CA CYS A 260 0.32 -13.52 -6.98
C CYS A 260 1.21 -14.40 -7.86
N VAL A 261 1.11 -15.71 -7.68
CA VAL A 261 1.91 -16.69 -8.41
C VAL A 261 1.05 -17.47 -9.41
N THR A 262 1.68 -18.13 -10.37
CA THR A 262 0.97 -18.89 -11.42
C THR A 262 1.66 -20.20 -11.76
N LYS A 263 0.86 -21.16 -12.23
CA LYS A 263 1.33 -22.41 -12.83
C LYS A 263 1.38 -22.34 -14.36
N ASP A 264 0.85 -21.30 -14.98
CA ASP A 264 0.86 -21.15 -16.44
C ASP A 264 2.28 -20.83 -16.95
N PRO A 265 2.94 -21.73 -17.70
CA PRO A 265 4.30 -21.52 -18.21
C PRO A 265 4.49 -20.23 -19.00
N ALA A 266 3.45 -19.76 -19.70
CA ALA A 266 3.51 -18.53 -20.49
C ALA A 266 3.53 -17.26 -19.61
N ASN A 267 3.06 -17.37 -18.37
CA ASN A 267 2.94 -16.27 -17.40
C ASN A 267 3.94 -16.39 -16.23
N ARG A 268 4.87 -17.35 -16.28
CA ARG A 268 5.86 -17.57 -15.23
C ARG A 268 7.03 -16.59 -15.28
N VAL A 269 7.30 -15.91 -14.17
CA VAL A 269 8.59 -15.25 -13.87
C VAL A 269 9.32 -16.02 -12.77
N PRO A 270 10.57 -16.46 -12.97
CA PRO A 270 11.31 -17.25 -11.98
C PRO A 270 11.66 -16.43 -10.74
N PHE A 271 11.86 -17.11 -9.61
CA PHE A 271 12.45 -16.48 -8.42
C PHE A 271 13.95 -16.31 -8.64
N PHE A 272 14.38 -15.07 -8.87
CA PHE A 272 15.78 -14.76 -9.09
C PHE A 272 16.57 -14.77 -7.79
N LYS A 273 17.85 -15.17 -7.86
CA LYS A 273 18.79 -14.98 -6.76
C LYS A 273 18.96 -13.48 -6.50
N PRO A 274 18.60 -12.95 -5.33
CA PRO A 274 18.75 -11.52 -5.06
C PRO A 274 20.23 -11.13 -4.90
N SER A 275 20.53 -9.84 -5.10
CA SER A 275 21.84 -9.30 -4.75
C SER A 275 22.06 -9.38 -3.24
N ALA A 276 23.29 -9.69 -2.81
CA ALA A 276 23.64 -9.97 -1.40
C ALA A 276 22.86 -11.16 -0.78
N TYR A 277 22.49 -12.15 -1.59
CA TYR A 277 21.95 -13.42 -1.09
C TYR A 277 22.97 -14.13 -0.18
N ASP A 278 22.54 -14.46 1.03
CA ASP A 278 23.29 -15.23 2.01
C ASP A 278 22.39 -16.35 2.56
N PRO A 279 22.70 -17.64 2.29
CA PRO A 279 21.91 -18.75 2.78
C PRO A 279 21.92 -18.87 4.32
N ALA A 280 22.97 -18.37 5.00
CA ALA A 280 23.07 -18.43 6.46
C ALA A 280 21.93 -17.68 7.17
N ARG A 281 21.32 -16.69 6.49
CA ARG A 281 20.11 -16.00 6.96
C ARG A 281 18.93 -16.95 7.23
N TYR A 282 18.87 -18.10 6.55
CA TYR A 282 17.76 -19.06 6.65
C TYR A 282 18.06 -20.23 7.59
N LEU A 283 19.07 -20.13 8.45
CA LEU A 283 19.46 -21.18 9.40
C LEU A 283 18.29 -21.76 10.22
N LEU A 284 17.42 -20.91 10.78
CA LEU A 284 16.27 -21.36 11.57
C LEU A 284 15.26 -22.14 10.71
N LEU A 285 15.05 -21.70 9.47
CA LEU A 285 14.19 -22.40 8.52
C LEU A 285 14.79 -23.76 8.18
N GLN A 286 16.10 -23.84 7.90
CA GLN A 286 16.79 -25.10 7.65
C GLN A 286 16.58 -26.09 8.79
N ARG A 287 16.80 -25.65 10.03
CA ARG A 287 16.57 -26.48 11.24
C ARG A 287 15.13 -26.96 11.34
N ARG A 288 14.16 -26.12 11.01
CA ARG A 288 12.74 -26.52 10.97
C ARG A 288 12.48 -27.58 9.90
N LEU A 289 13.06 -27.43 8.71
CA LEU A 289 12.94 -28.42 7.63
C LEU A 289 13.59 -29.75 8.02
N ASP A 290 14.78 -29.72 8.62
CA ASP A 290 15.49 -30.91 9.09
C ASP A 290 14.69 -31.62 10.19
N ALA A 291 14.15 -30.87 11.16
CA ALA A 291 13.31 -31.43 12.22
C ALA A 291 12.02 -32.07 11.65
N LEU A 292 11.42 -31.49 10.60
CA LEU A 292 10.29 -32.11 9.90
C LEU A 292 10.70 -33.44 9.23
N VAL A 293 11.87 -33.49 8.59
CA VAL A 293 12.40 -34.72 7.98
C VAL A 293 12.63 -35.81 9.04
N HIS A 294 13.21 -35.47 10.18
CA HIS A 294 13.42 -36.41 11.30
C HIS A 294 12.11 -36.96 11.85
N LEU A 295 11.02 -36.17 11.79
CA LEU A 295 9.67 -36.59 12.15
C LEU A 295 8.94 -37.35 11.02
N GLY A 296 9.64 -37.75 9.96
CA GLY A 296 9.06 -38.46 8.81
C GLY A 296 8.15 -37.60 7.93
N ARG A 297 8.25 -36.27 8.01
CA ARG A 297 7.43 -35.33 7.22
C ARG A 297 8.23 -34.77 6.05
N THR A 298 7.60 -34.71 4.87
CA THR A 298 8.21 -34.14 3.67
C THR A 298 8.29 -32.60 3.75
N PRO A 299 9.47 -31.96 3.67
CA PRO A 299 9.55 -30.50 3.62
C PRO A 299 9.01 -30.02 2.26
N THR A 300 7.85 -29.36 2.25
CA THR A 300 7.25 -28.79 1.03
C THR A 300 7.10 -27.27 1.18
N LEU A 301 7.03 -26.55 0.06
CA LEU A 301 6.78 -25.10 0.07
C LEU A 301 5.51 -24.75 0.86
N ALA A 302 4.44 -25.53 0.71
CA ALA A 302 3.17 -25.34 1.42
C ALA A 302 3.24 -25.57 2.95
N ARG A 303 4.38 -26.05 3.48
CA ARG A 303 4.64 -26.10 4.94
C ARG A 303 5.36 -24.85 5.47
N VAL A 304 5.83 -23.99 4.58
CA VAL A 304 6.52 -22.74 4.91
C VAL A 304 5.63 -21.54 4.61
N VAL A 305 4.91 -21.57 3.49
CA VAL A 305 4.01 -20.49 3.03
C VAL A 305 2.60 -21.01 2.83
N THR A 306 1.63 -20.10 2.90
CA THR A 306 0.24 -20.38 2.52
C THR A 306 0.10 -20.16 1.01
N ILE A 307 -0.57 -21.08 0.32
CA ILE A 307 -0.85 -20.99 -1.12
C ILE A 307 -2.35 -21.19 -1.32
N THR A 308 -3.06 -20.12 -1.66
CA THR A 308 -4.50 -20.18 -1.89
C THR A 308 -4.82 -20.06 -3.37
N PRO A 309 -5.48 -21.05 -4.00
CA PRO A 309 -5.88 -20.97 -5.39
C PRO A 309 -6.76 -19.74 -5.68
N LEU A 310 -6.45 -19.06 -6.77
CA LEU A 310 -7.23 -17.98 -7.37
C LEU A 310 -7.70 -18.41 -8.78
N ARG A 311 -8.46 -17.54 -9.44
CA ARG A 311 -8.89 -17.75 -10.82
C ARG A 311 -7.72 -17.69 -11.81
N ASP A 312 -7.97 -18.17 -13.02
CA ASP A 312 -7.04 -18.16 -14.16
C ASP A 312 -5.72 -18.88 -13.89
N GLY A 313 -5.73 -19.96 -13.12
CA GLY A 313 -4.52 -20.73 -12.79
C GLY A 313 -3.50 -19.94 -11.96
N LYS A 314 -3.95 -18.93 -11.22
CA LYS A 314 -3.14 -18.14 -10.28
C LYS A 314 -3.36 -18.62 -8.84
N ALA A 315 -2.48 -18.21 -7.94
CA ALA A 315 -2.64 -18.39 -6.51
C ALA A 315 -2.11 -17.18 -5.75
N ASP A 316 -2.64 -16.95 -4.57
CA ASP A 316 -2.12 -16.03 -3.57
C ASP A 316 -1.09 -16.78 -2.71
N LEU A 317 0.12 -16.26 -2.63
CA LEU A 317 1.16 -16.72 -1.72
C LEU A 317 1.30 -15.72 -0.58
N ASN A 318 1.20 -16.24 0.65
CA ASN A 318 1.28 -15.49 1.90
C ASN A 318 2.17 -16.20 2.94
N GLY A 319 2.48 -15.50 4.02
CA GLY A 319 3.03 -16.05 5.25
C GLY A 319 2.28 -17.29 5.75
N GLY A 320 3.04 -18.28 6.21
CA GLY A 320 2.55 -19.52 6.83
C GLY A 320 3.00 -19.69 8.29
N GLY A 321 3.50 -18.64 8.93
CA GLY A 321 3.98 -18.62 10.32
C GLY A 321 5.30 -17.85 10.49
N GLY A 322 5.88 -17.87 11.70
CA GLY A 322 7.04 -17.03 12.05
C GLY A 322 8.36 -17.28 11.31
N LEU A 323 8.49 -18.40 10.57
CA LEU A 323 9.61 -18.66 9.67
C LEU A 323 9.08 -18.78 8.24
N SER A 324 8.62 -17.66 7.69
CA SER A 324 7.94 -17.57 6.39
C SER A 324 8.29 -16.27 5.67
N THR A 325 7.42 -15.76 4.79
CA THR A 325 7.67 -14.56 3.97
C THR A 325 7.68 -13.26 4.78
N ASP A 326 7.12 -13.26 5.98
CA ASP A 326 7.14 -12.14 6.93
C ASP A 326 8.53 -11.93 7.53
N LEU A 327 9.11 -10.74 7.34
CA LEU A 327 10.37 -10.37 7.98
C LEU A 327 10.10 -9.86 9.41
N LEU A 328 10.15 -10.78 10.38
CA LEU A 328 9.91 -10.46 11.80
C LEU A 328 10.84 -9.34 12.29
N GLY A 329 10.24 -8.32 12.93
CA GLY A 329 10.93 -7.13 13.41
C GLY A 329 11.47 -6.18 12.32
N GLY A 330 11.47 -6.59 11.05
CA GLY A 330 12.04 -5.79 9.96
C GLY A 330 11.23 -4.58 9.55
N SER A 331 9.97 -4.51 9.99
CA SER A 331 9.03 -3.43 9.64
C SER A 331 9.08 -2.24 10.61
N GLN A 332 9.87 -2.35 11.68
CA GLN A 332 10.01 -1.29 12.67
C GLN A 332 10.44 0.03 12.02
N GLY A 333 9.79 1.12 12.44
CA GLY A 333 10.00 2.45 11.89
C GLY A 333 9.21 2.76 10.61
N TYR A 334 8.78 1.76 9.83
CA TYR A 334 8.12 1.99 8.53
C TYR A 334 6.95 3.00 8.59
N PRO A 335 6.04 2.96 9.59
CA PRO A 335 4.92 3.92 9.66
C PRO A 335 5.35 5.39 9.83
N THR A 336 6.51 5.67 10.42
CA THR A 336 6.89 7.05 10.84
C THR A 336 8.21 7.53 10.26
N ASP A 337 8.99 6.63 9.68
CA ASP A 337 10.31 6.93 9.13
C ASP A 337 10.24 7.78 7.84
N SER A 338 11.37 8.41 7.52
CA SER A 338 11.56 9.10 6.25
C SER A 338 11.36 8.16 5.05
N TYR A 339 11.07 8.72 3.88
CA TYR A 339 10.97 8.00 2.62
C TYR A 339 12.24 7.24 2.26
N ALA A 340 13.42 7.78 2.60
CA ALA A 340 14.69 7.07 2.39
C ALA A 340 14.81 5.83 3.28
N GLN A 341 14.44 5.95 4.56
CA GLN A 341 14.42 4.83 5.51
C GLN A 341 13.35 3.78 5.15
N ARG A 342 12.13 4.21 4.79
CA ARG A 342 11.08 3.31 4.26
C ARG A 342 11.54 2.56 3.02
N GLN A 343 12.30 3.21 2.12
CA GLN A 343 12.87 2.54 0.95
C GLN A 343 13.92 1.48 1.34
N ALA A 344 14.76 1.75 2.34
CA ALA A 344 15.71 0.78 2.87
C ALA A 344 14.99 -0.43 3.50
N ILE A 345 13.93 -0.18 4.28
CA ILE A 345 13.08 -1.23 4.87
C ILE A 345 12.42 -2.05 3.76
N TRP A 346 11.81 -1.41 2.75
CA TRP A 346 11.21 -2.08 1.59
C TRP A 346 12.21 -3.00 0.89
N LEU A 347 13.44 -2.52 0.66
CA LEU A 347 14.49 -3.29 0.00
C LEU A 347 14.96 -4.47 0.86
N ALA A 348 15.00 -4.31 2.18
CA ALA A 348 15.33 -5.40 3.10
C ALA A 348 14.27 -6.52 3.05
N HIS A 349 12.98 -6.17 3.04
CA HIS A 349 11.89 -7.13 2.87
C HIS A 349 11.97 -7.83 1.51
N TYR A 350 12.21 -7.08 0.43
CA TYR A 350 12.31 -7.65 -0.91
C TYR A 350 13.45 -8.67 -0.99
N ARG A 351 14.64 -8.31 -0.47
CA ARG A 351 15.80 -9.20 -0.45
C ARG A 351 15.57 -10.44 0.41
N TYR A 352 14.90 -10.28 1.55
CA TYR A 352 14.54 -11.39 2.42
C TYR A 352 13.61 -12.36 1.72
N GLU A 353 12.49 -11.89 1.19
CA GLU A 353 11.48 -12.76 0.61
C GLU A 353 11.94 -13.38 -0.72
N ALA A 354 12.58 -12.61 -1.59
CA ALA A 354 13.18 -13.16 -2.82
C ALA A 354 14.26 -14.20 -2.50
N GLY A 355 15.06 -13.97 -1.46
CA GLY A 355 16.08 -14.91 -1.01
C GLY A 355 15.48 -16.16 -0.39
N LEU A 356 14.40 -16.06 0.39
CA LEU A 356 13.66 -17.17 0.96
C LEU A 356 13.11 -18.09 -0.14
N LEU A 357 12.46 -17.49 -1.15
CA LEU A 357 11.90 -18.23 -2.27
C LEU A 357 13.00 -18.89 -3.09
N TYR A 358 14.10 -18.19 -3.35
CA TYR A 358 15.27 -18.78 -3.99
C TYR A 358 15.88 -19.94 -3.19
N TYR A 359 16.02 -19.78 -1.86
CA TYR A 359 16.53 -20.79 -0.94
C TYR A 359 15.70 -22.08 -1.05
N LEU A 360 14.38 -21.95 -0.94
CA LEU A 360 13.45 -23.08 -0.98
C LEU A 360 13.36 -23.77 -2.34
N THR A 361 13.53 -23.05 -3.45
CA THR A 361 13.35 -23.62 -4.79
C THR A 361 14.65 -24.05 -5.45
N THR A 362 15.77 -23.43 -5.14
CA THR A 362 16.98 -23.50 -5.98
C THR A 362 18.24 -23.89 -5.20
N ASP A 363 18.37 -23.50 -3.94
CA ASP A 363 19.64 -23.57 -3.22
C ASP A 363 20.11 -25.01 -2.93
N PRO A 364 21.39 -25.36 -3.20
CA PRO A 364 21.95 -26.69 -2.99
C PRO A 364 21.86 -27.21 -1.54
N GLU A 365 21.74 -26.35 -0.53
CA GLU A 365 21.65 -26.74 0.89
C GLU A 365 20.31 -27.36 1.28
N VAL A 366 19.23 -27.09 0.54
CA VAL A 366 17.90 -27.66 0.82
C VAL A 366 17.81 -29.08 0.24
N PRO A 367 17.49 -30.15 0.99
CA PRO A 367 17.47 -31.52 0.47
C PRO A 367 16.73 -31.67 -0.88
N ALA A 368 17.28 -32.48 -1.79
CA ALA A 368 16.75 -32.60 -3.15
C ALA A 368 15.28 -33.06 -3.22
N THR A 369 14.76 -33.74 -2.19
CA THR A 369 13.32 -34.05 -2.04
C THR A 369 12.48 -32.80 -1.77
N GLY A 370 12.97 -31.88 -0.94
CA GLY A 370 12.38 -30.56 -0.73
C GLY A 370 12.45 -29.69 -1.99
N ARG A 371 13.63 -29.59 -2.63
CA ARG A 371 13.75 -28.88 -3.91
C ARG A 371 12.86 -29.46 -5.01
N ARG A 372 12.79 -30.79 -5.17
CA ARG A 372 11.94 -31.44 -6.20
C ARG A 372 10.45 -31.23 -5.92
N SER A 373 10.04 -31.25 -4.65
CA SER A 373 8.70 -30.79 -4.24
C SER A 373 8.51 -29.26 -4.32
N CYS A 374 9.48 -28.51 -4.84
CA CYS A 374 9.37 -27.08 -5.16
C CYS A 374 9.61 -26.80 -6.67
N THR A 375 10.26 -27.72 -7.40
CA THR A 375 10.73 -27.54 -8.79
C THR A 375 10.17 -28.54 -9.80
N SER A 376 9.36 -29.54 -9.41
CA SER A 376 8.84 -30.57 -10.33
C SER A 376 7.89 -30.00 -11.40
N ALA A 377 8.47 -29.44 -12.45
CA ALA A 377 7.90 -29.24 -13.79
C ALA A 377 9.00 -28.97 -14.83
N ARG A 378 10.22 -29.52 -14.67
CA ARG A 378 11.31 -29.30 -15.66
C ARG A 378 11.55 -30.45 -16.63
N ARG A 379 11.10 -31.68 -16.38
CA ARG A 379 11.21 -32.78 -17.36
C ARG A 379 10.03 -33.73 -17.23
N GLY A 380 9.50 -34.14 -18.39
CA GLY A 380 8.35 -35.03 -18.49
C GLY A 380 8.59 -36.42 -17.90
N GLY A 381 7.47 -37.09 -17.63
CA GLY A 381 7.39 -38.46 -17.14
C GLY A 381 7.41 -38.56 -15.62
N TRP A 382 6.31 -39.00 -15.01
CA TRP A 382 6.18 -40.24 -14.23
C TRP A 382 4.75 -40.37 -13.64
N SER A 383 4.39 -41.63 -13.37
CA SER A 383 3.08 -42.33 -13.29
C SER A 383 1.96 -41.78 -12.36
N PRO A 384 0.66 -42.07 -12.65
CA PRO A 384 -0.53 -41.39 -12.06
C PRO A 384 -1.03 -41.90 -10.69
N THR A 385 -0.35 -42.82 -10.01
CA THR A 385 -0.91 -43.48 -8.82
C THR A 385 -0.25 -43.04 -7.52
N SER A 386 -0.66 -41.87 -7.00
CA SER A 386 -0.73 -41.51 -5.56
C SER A 386 -0.92 -40.01 -5.35
N CYS A 387 -1.89 -39.40 -6.04
CA CYS A 387 -2.34 -38.04 -5.72
C CYS A 387 -3.69 -38.13 -4.99
N SER A 388 -3.66 -38.04 -3.67
CA SER A 388 -4.85 -37.66 -2.89
C SER A 388 -5.35 -36.29 -3.39
N PRO A 389 -6.67 -36.01 -3.38
CA PRO A 389 -7.25 -34.78 -3.96
C PRO A 389 -6.69 -33.47 -3.39
N ASN A 390 -5.95 -33.55 -2.27
CA ASN A 390 -5.38 -32.42 -1.55
C ASN A 390 -3.88 -32.19 -1.82
N GLY A 391 -3.28 -32.86 -2.81
CA GLY A 391 -1.87 -32.73 -3.16
C GLY A 391 -1.57 -31.60 -4.16
N THR A 392 -1.43 -30.36 -3.70
CA THR A 392 -1.05 -29.23 -4.58
C THR A 392 0.39 -29.36 -5.07
N SER A 393 0.54 -29.75 -6.34
CA SER A 393 1.82 -29.82 -7.08
C SER A 393 2.51 -28.45 -7.21
N PRO A 394 3.86 -28.33 -7.19
CA PRO A 394 4.54 -27.16 -6.60
C PRO A 394 5.27 -26.21 -7.57
N ALA A 395 5.09 -26.32 -8.87
CA ALA A 395 5.75 -25.41 -9.80
C ALA A 395 4.98 -24.08 -9.94
N MET A 396 5.19 -23.15 -8.99
CA MET A 396 4.65 -21.79 -9.06
C MET A 396 5.77 -20.77 -9.15
N SER A 397 5.51 -19.70 -9.88
CA SER A 397 6.42 -18.57 -10.00
C SER A 397 5.62 -17.28 -10.08
N VAL A 398 6.25 -16.12 -9.89
CA VAL A 398 5.55 -14.83 -9.86
C VAL A 398 4.80 -14.62 -11.18
N SER A 399 3.51 -14.29 -11.10
CA SER A 399 2.74 -13.84 -12.27
C SER A 399 3.30 -12.50 -12.72
N ARG A 400 3.41 -12.25 -14.02
CA ARG A 400 3.81 -10.91 -14.52
C ARG A 400 2.85 -9.86 -13.98
N MET A 401 3.30 -9.07 -13.02
CA MET A 401 2.65 -7.83 -12.62
C MET A 401 3.21 -6.70 -13.50
N PRO A 402 2.37 -5.74 -13.91
CA PRO A 402 2.90 -4.45 -14.37
C PRO A 402 3.72 -3.86 -13.21
N SER A 403 5.02 -3.62 -13.43
CA SER A 403 5.92 -2.76 -12.62
C SER A 403 5.89 -2.90 -11.07
N VAL A 404 6.29 -4.05 -10.50
CA VAL A 404 6.68 -4.13 -9.07
C VAL A 404 8.18 -4.44 -8.89
N TRP A 405 8.83 -4.91 -9.95
CA TRP A 405 10.26 -5.20 -9.96
C TRP A 405 10.99 -3.96 -10.47
N PRO A 406 12.12 -3.56 -9.87
CA PRO A 406 12.88 -2.43 -10.39
C PRO A 406 13.17 -2.70 -11.88
N PRO A 407 12.81 -1.77 -12.79
CA PRO A 407 13.15 -1.93 -14.17
C PRO A 407 14.67 -1.95 -14.25
N ASN A 408 15.21 -2.99 -14.88
CA ASN A 408 16.56 -2.94 -15.40
C ASN A 408 16.66 -1.66 -16.23
N THR A 409 17.65 -0.82 -15.92
CA THR A 409 17.81 0.53 -16.44
C THR A 409 17.79 0.54 -17.97
N SER A 410 16.69 1.01 -18.56
CA SER A 410 16.64 1.85 -19.77
C SER A 410 15.21 1.89 -20.34
N ARG A 411 14.79 3.10 -20.75
CA ARG A 411 13.53 3.49 -21.43
C ARG A 411 12.34 3.79 -20.52
N ARG A 412 12.24 5.08 -20.17
CA ARG A 412 10.98 5.74 -19.80
C ARG A 412 10.07 5.80 -21.03
N THR A 413 8.89 5.19 -20.98
CA THR A 413 7.78 5.52 -21.87
C THR A 413 6.75 6.33 -21.09
N ARG A 414 6.45 7.56 -21.56
CA ARG A 414 5.31 8.35 -21.08
C ARG A 414 4.03 7.59 -21.44
N PHE A 415 3.17 7.36 -20.45
CA PHE A 415 1.80 6.94 -20.68
C PHE A 415 0.99 8.17 -21.09
N ASP A 416 0.52 8.20 -22.33
CA ASP A 416 -0.34 9.26 -22.89
C ASP A 416 -1.79 8.78 -22.79
N SER A 417 -2.57 9.41 -21.91
CA SER A 417 -3.99 9.10 -21.67
C SER A 417 -4.92 9.52 -22.82
N SER A 418 -4.42 10.14 -23.89
CA SER A 418 -5.22 10.61 -25.03
C SER A 418 -5.45 9.56 -26.14
N ARG A 419 -4.89 8.36 -26.03
CA ARG A 419 -5.05 7.28 -27.04
C ARG A 419 -5.80 6.06 -26.51
N VAL A 420 -7.04 6.26 -26.04
CA VAL A 420 -8.06 5.20 -26.05
C VAL A 420 -9.07 5.58 -27.12
N ARG A 421 -8.80 5.22 -28.38
CA ARG A 421 -9.86 5.21 -29.40
C ARG A 421 -10.72 3.98 -29.14
N ALA A 422 -11.97 4.24 -28.80
CA ALA A 422 -13.03 3.24 -28.84
C ALA A 422 -13.06 2.62 -30.25
N GLN A 423 -12.64 1.37 -30.37
CA GLN A 423 -12.97 0.56 -31.53
C GLN A 423 -14.42 0.11 -31.34
N ALA A 424 -15.33 0.88 -31.94
CA ALA A 424 -16.69 0.45 -32.19
C ALA A 424 -16.64 -0.77 -33.12
N CYS A 425 -16.96 -1.95 -32.59
CA CYS A 425 -17.33 -3.09 -33.43
C CYS A 425 -18.74 -2.82 -33.98
N THR A 426 -18.79 -2.31 -35.21
CA THR A 426 -19.96 -2.44 -36.07
C THR A 426 -19.94 -3.86 -36.66
N SER A 427 -20.98 -4.65 -36.41
CA SER A 427 -21.82 -5.24 -37.46
C SER A 427 -22.70 -6.39 -36.97
N ARG A 428 -23.98 -6.26 -37.35
CA ARG A 428 -25.01 -7.28 -37.59
C ARG A 428 -25.71 -7.92 -36.38
N GLU A 429 -26.84 -7.30 -36.04
CA GLU A 429 -28.06 -8.00 -35.60
C GLU A 429 -28.52 -9.06 -36.65
N PRO A 430 -29.36 -10.01 -36.23
CA PRO A 430 -30.79 -9.82 -36.48
C PRO A 430 -31.69 -9.96 -35.25
N SER A 431 -32.67 -9.06 -35.23
CA SER A 431 -33.89 -8.97 -34.43
C SER A 431 -34.64 -10.28 -34.18
N TRP A 432 -35.15 -10.47 -32.96
CA TRP A 432 -36.47 -11.08 -32.72
C TRP A 432 -37.15 -10.45 -31.48
N PHE A 433 -38.47 -10.44 -31.55
CA PHE A 433 -39.43 -9.47 -31.02
C PHE A 433 -39.65 -9.40 -29.50
N ALA A 434 -40.22 -8.25 -29.12
CA ALA A 434 -40.78 -7.86 -27.84
C ALA A 434 -41.83 -8.81 -27.25
N SER A 435 -41.90 -8.85 -25.91
CA SER A 435 -43.19 -8.87 -25.21
C SER A 435 -43.08 -8.19 -23.85
N GLN A 436 -44.13 -7.41 -23.56
CA GLN A 436 -44.35 -6.63 -22.35
C GLN A 436 -44.66 -7.54 -21.16
N ALA A 437 -44.29 -7.12 -19.95
CA ALA A 437 -45.13 -7.31 -18.76
C ALA A 437 -44.80 -6.27 -17.69
N ARG A 438 -45.78 -5.41 -17.40
CA ARG A 438 -45.88 -4.58 -16.19
C ARG A 438 -46.21 -5.46 -14.98
N MET A 439 -46.07 -4.85 -13.79
CA MET A 439 -46.74 -5.10 -12.48
C MET A 439 -45.82 -5.64 -11.38
N THR A 440 -45.93 -5.30 -10.10
CA THR A 440 -46.54 -4.21 -9.30
C THR A 440 -45.89 -4.36 -7.91
N PHE A 441 -45.86 -3.29 -7.12
CA PHE A 441 -45.52 -3.35 -5.68
C PHE A 441 -46.59 -4.11 -4.89
N PRO A 442 -46.25 -4.61 -3.70
CA PRO A 442 -47.08 -4.28 -2.56
C PRO A 442 -46.29 -3.73 -1.36
N THR A 443 -46.94 -2.75 -0.75
CA THR A 443 -46.65 -2.10 0.53
C THR A 443 -47.19 -2.90 1.71
N ALA A 444 -46.44 -2.81 2.82
CA ALA A 444 -46.86 -2.77 4.24
C ALA A 444 -47.51 -4.01 4.90
N SER A 445 -46.94 -4.43 6.05
CA SER A 445 -47.57 -4.24 7.38
C SER A 445 -46.69 -4.79 8.52
N TRP A 446 -46.63 -4.02 9.61
CA TRP A 446 -46.02 -4.31 10.92
C TRP A 446 -46.99 -5.08 11.85
N PHE A 447 -46.48 -5.96 12.74
CA PHE A 447 -46.59 -5.95 14.22
C PHE A 447 -46.37 -7.34 14.91
N HIS A 448 -45.98 -7.24 16.18
CA HIS A 448 -45.51 -8.21 17.20
C HIS A 448 -46.23 -9.56 17.43
N ALA A 449 -45.48 -10.57 17.90
CA ALA A 449 -45.46 -11.06 19.31
C ALA A 449 -44.73 -12.43 19.44
N GLY A 450 -43.88 -12.60 20.47
CA GLY A 450 -43.45 -13.94 20.96
C GLY A 450 -44.48 -14.57 21.93
N PRO A 451 -44.16 -15.52 22.84
CA PRO A 451 -42.87 -16.20 23.07
C PRO A 451 -42.96 -17.72 23.48
N ARG A 452 -41.77 -18.32 23.78
CA ARG A 452 -41.45 -19.47 24.68
C ARG A 452 -41.64 -20.94 24.28
N SER A 453 -40.57 -21.74 24.44
CA SER A 453 -40.37 -22.86 25.42
C SER A 453 -39.06 -23.62 25.09
N SER A 454 -37.99 -23.58 25.92
CA SER A 454 -37.60 -24.47 27.06
C SER A 454 -37.35 -25.93 26.65
N THR A 455 -36.24 -26.60 26.98
CA THR A 455 -35.71 -26.89 28.34
C THR A 455 -34.24 -27.38 28.34
N CYS A 456 -33.52 -27.05 29.41
CA CYS A 456 -32.25 -27.61 29.88
C CYS A 456 -32.54 -28.46 31.13
N SER A 457 -31.81 -29.55 31.40
CA SER A 457 -31.83 -30.23 32.70
C SER A 457 -30.43 -30.48 33.25
N ILE A 458 -30.32 -30.21 34.55
CA ILE A 458 -29.14 -30.12 35.41
C ILE A 458 -28.79 -31.48 36.03
N ARG A 459 -27.50 -31.75 36.23
CA ARG A 459 -26.92 -32.06 37.55
C ARG A 459 -25.58 -31.37 37.70
#